data_AF-A0A956ZNF6-F1
#
_entry.id   AF-A0A956ZNF6-F1
#
_cell.length_a   1.000
_cell.length_b   1.000
_cell.length_c   1.000
_cell.angle_alpha   90.00
_cell.angle_beta   90.00
_cell.angle_gamma   90.00
#
_symmetry.space_group_name_H-M   'P 1'
#
loop_
_entity.id
_entity.type
_entity.pdbx_description
1 polymer ?
#
loop_
_entity_poly.entity_id
_entity_poly.type
_entity_poly.pdbx_seq_one_letter_code
_entity_poly.pdbx_strand_id
1 'polypeptide(L)' 'MRHEIKYGPAYALGMLYLDSGEEVQAEAGAMVSMSPTIEMKTQARGGVFAGLKRSVLGGESFFINTFAA' A
#
# COMPACT_ATOMS: atom_id res chain seq x y z
N MET A 1 -13.82 6.56 3.33
CA MET A 1 -12.68 6.61 2.40
C MET A 1 -13.17 6.92 1.01
N ARG A 2 -12.78 8.08 0.48
CA ARG A 2 -13.09 8.48 -0.91
C ARG A 2 -11.90 8.19 -1.81
N HIS A 3 -12.13 7.80 -3.06
CA HIS A 3 -11.06 7.53 -4.02
C HIS A 3 -11.36 8.09 -5.42
N GLU A 4 -10.31 8.33 -6.19
CA GLU A 4 -10.34 8.79 -7.58
C GLU A 4 -9.28 8.04 -8.39
N ILE A 5 -9.58 7.68 -9.64
CA ILE A 5 -8.61 7.10 -10.58
C ILE A 5 -8.29 8.15 -11.64
N LYS A 6 -7.02 8.56 -11.74
CA LYS A 6 -6.54 9.51 -12.74
C LYS A 6 -5.69 8.83 -13.80
N TYR A 7 -5.57 9.47 -14.96
CA TYR A 7 -4.63 9.10 -16.03
C TYR A 7 -4.84 7.69 -16.63
N GLY A 8 -6.02 7.08 -16.46
CA GLY A 8 -6.32 5.80 -17.09
C GLY A 8 -6.50 5.89 -18.62
N PRO A 9 -6.48 4.74 -19.34
CA PRO A 9 -6.46 3.37 -18.80
C PRO A 9 -5.06 2.81 -18.56
N ALA A 10 -4.02 3.37 -19.16
CA ALA A 10 -2.62 2.97 -18.95
C ALA A 10 -1.94 3.95 -17.99
N TYR A 11 -1.09 3.45 -17.08
CA TYR A 11 -0.43 4.29 -16.04
C TYR A 11 -1.42 5.03 -15.12
N ALA A 12 -2.53 4.36 -14.79
CA ALA A 12 -3.52 4.93 -13.89
C ALA A 12 -2.94 5.20 -12.50
N LEU A 13 -3.34 6.32 -11.90
CA LEU A 13 -2.99 6.71 -10.54
C LEU A 13 -4.23 6.67 -9.64
N GLY A 14 -4.20 5.84 -8.62
CA GLY A 14 -5.21 5.84 -7.56
C GLY A 14 -4.92 6.93 -6.53
N MET A 15 -5.81 7.91 -6.40
CA MET A 15 -5.77 8.91 -5.33
C MET A 15 -6.77 8.55 -4.25
N LEU A 16 -6.30 8.44 -3.01
CA LEU A 16 -7.09 8.06 -1.84
C LEU A 16 -7.18 9.26 -0.88
N TYR A 17 -8.37 9.50 -0.36
CA TYR A 17 -8.65 10.51 0.66
C TYR A 17 -9.15 9.79 1.91
N LEU A 18 -8.34 9.85 2.95
CA LEU A 18 -8.59 9.24 4.25
C LEU A 18 -9.09 10.31 5.21
N ASP A 19 -10.26 10.08 5.82
CA ASP A 19 -10.72 10.87 6.95
C ASP A 19 -10.10 10.33 8.26
N SER A 20 -10.20 11.09 9.35
CA SER A 20 -9.60 10.70 10.64
C SER A 20 -10.08 9.31 11.09
N GLY A 21 -9.13 8.44 11.43
CA GLY A 21 -9.40 7.06 11.84
C GLY A 21 -9.56 6.08 10.68
N GLU A 22 -9.41 6.52 9.43
CA GLU A 22 -9.38 5.64 8.26
C GLU A 22 -7.95 5.20 7.94
N GLU A 23 -7.83 3.93 7.52
CA GLU A 23 -6.57 3.36 7.05
C GLU A 23 -6.76 2.56 5.76
N VAL A 24 -5.70 2.47 4.97
CA VAL A 24 -5.65 1.67 3.74
C VAL A 24 -4.35 0.88 3.69
N GLN A 25 -4.44 -0.35 3.20
CA GLN A 25 -3.28 -1.19 2.93
C GLN A 25 -2.97 -1.20 1.44
N ALA A 26 -1.69 -1.08 1.10
CA ALA A 26 -1.21 -1.23 -0.27
C ALA A 26 0.08 -2.06 -0.31
N GLU A 27 0.34 -2.65 -1.47
CA GLU A 27 1.59 -3.38 -1.71
C GLU A 27 2.80 -2.44 -1.61
N ALA A 28 3.94 -2.98 -1.17
CA ALA A 28 5.17 -2.21 -1.22
C ALA A 28 5.47 -1.75 -2.66
N GLY A 29 5.88 -0.49 -2.79
CA GLY A 29 6.16 0.14 -4.09
C GLY A 29 4.94 0.75 -4.80
N ALA A 30 3.71 0.55 -4.30
CA ALA A 30 2.52 1.15 -4.90
C ALA A 30 2.38 2.67 -4.62
N MET A 31 3.04 3.19 -3.59
CA MET A 31 2.92 4.59 -3.18
C MET A 31 3.75 5.50 -4.11
N VAL A 32 3.08 6.52 -4.67
CA VAL A 32 3.72 7.57 -5.49
C VAL A 32 4.00 8.82 -4.66
N SER A 33 3.01 9.31 -3.91
CA SER A 33 3.14 10.44 -2.99
C SER A 33 2.02 10.46 -1.95
N MET A 34 2.26 11.11 -0.81
CA MET A 34 1.26 11.27 0.26
C MET A 34 1.38 12.63 0.94
N SER A 35 0.31 13.09 1.57
CA SER A 35 0.31 14.29 2.42
C SER A 35 1.14 14.06 3.69
N PRO A 36 1.74 15.12 4.29
CA PRO A 36 2.57 14.98 5.49
C PRO A 36 1.81 14.54 6.74
N THR A 37 0.48 14.60 6.72
CA THR A 37 -0.40 14.17 7.80
C THR A 37 -0.70 12.67 7.77
N ILE A 38 -0.28 11.95 6.73
CA ILE A 38 -0.49 10.50 6.61
C ILE A 38 0.68 9.77 7.27
N GLU A 39 0.36 8.88 8.20
CA GLU A 39 1.33 7.95 8.78
C GLU A 39 1.45 6.68 7.93
N MET A 40 2.67 6.16 7.77
CA MET A 40 2.94 4.91 7.05
C MET A 40 3.63 3.90 7.96
N LYS A 41 3.10 2.67 8.00
CA LYS A 41 3.71 1.54 8.70
C LYS A 41 3.93 0.37 7.74
N THR A 42 5.16 -0.09 7.63
CA THR A 42 5.52 -1.26 6.82
C THR A 42 5.60 -2.52 7.68
N GLN A 43 4.96 -3.60 7.26
CA GLN A 43 5.00 -4.90 7.95
C GLN A 43 5.23 -6.05 6.96
N ALA A 44 6.01 -7.05 7.39
CA ALA A 44 6.18 -8.29 6.64
C ALA A 44 4.97 -9.22 6.86
N ARG A 45 4.35 -9.70 5.77
CA ARG A 45 3.18 -10.59 5.86
C ARG A 45 3.63 -12.01 6.20
N GLY A 46 3.28 -12.50 7.39
CA GLY A 46 3.49 -13.90 7.80
C GLY A 46 4.84 -14.21 8.48
N GLY A 47 5.59 -13.20 8.93
CA GLY A 47 6.89 -13.40 9.56
C GLY A 47 8.02 -13.69 8.56
N VAL A 48 9.27 -13.44 8.97
CA VAL A 48 10.40 -13.35 8.04
C VAL A 48 10.61 -14.61 7.19
N PHE A 49 10.48 -15.79 7.80
CA PHE A 49 10.72 -17.06 7.13
C PHE A 49 9.57 -17.53 6.22
N ALA A 50 8.32 -17.29 6.60
CA ALA A 50 7.17 -17.74 5.81
C ALA A 50 6.88 -16.78 4.66
N GLY A 51 7.06 -15.47 4.87
CA GLY A 51 6.91 -14.49 3.81
C GLY A 51 8.01 -14.61 2.74
N LEU A 52 9.27 -14.93 3.11
CA LEU A 52 10.37 -15.05 2.13
C LEU A 52 10.14 -16.21 1.15
N LYS A 53 9.60 -17.34 1.62
CA LYS A 53 9.20 -18.45 0.73
C LYS A 53 8.09 -18.04 -0.24
N ARG A 54 7.14 -17.22 0.19
CA ARG A 54 6.02 -16.78 -0.65
C ARG A 54 6.43 -15.68 -1.64
N SER A 55 7.31 -14.75 -1.26
CA SER A 55 7.79 -13.70 -2.15
C SER A 55 8.73 -14.22 -3.24
N VAL A 56 9.58 -15.21 -2.93
CA VAL A 56 10.51 -15.79 -3.91
C VAL A 56 9.81 -16.74 -4.88
N LEU A 57 8.74 -17.43 -4.45
CA LEU A 57 8.05 -18.43 -5.26
C LEU A 57 6.75 -17.94 -5.92
N GLY A 58 6.12 -16.89 -5.38
CA GLY A 58 4.78 -16.43 -5.78
C GLY A 58 4.73 -15.03 -6.38
N GLY A 59 5.84 -14.27 -6.40
CA GLY A 59 5.90 -12.92 -6.97
C GLY A 59 5.11 -11.85 -6.21
N GLU A 60 4.40 -12.21 -5.14
CA GLU A 60 3.71 -11.26 -4.25
C GLU A 60 4.70 -10.46 -3.41
N SER A 61 4.35 -9.20 -3.11
CA SER A 61 5.16 -8.38 -2.23
C SER A 61 5.23 -8.97 -0.82
N PHE A 62 6.46 -9.14 -0.32
CA PHE A 62 6.74 -9.60 1.05
C PHE A 62 6.26 -8.60 2.11
N PHE A 63 6.22 -7.32 1.74
CA PHE A 63 5.91 -6.20 2.63
C PHE A 63 4.59 -5.53 2.22
N ILE A 64 3.75 -5.25 3.20
CA ILE A 64 2.54 -4.43 3.05
C ILE A 64 2.75 -3.12 3.81
N ASN A 65 2.31 -2.02 3.21
CA ASN A 65 2.27 -0.72 3.85
C ASN A 65 0.82 -0.42 4.28
N THR A 66 0.65 -0.03 5.54
CA THR A 66 -0.58 0.57 6.04
C THR A 66 -0.40 2.09 6.08
N PHE A 67 -1.33 2.82 5.48
CA PHE A 67 -1.40 4.28 5.51
C PHE A 67 -2.62 4.71 6.32
N ALA A 68 -2.46 5.61 7.28
CA ALA A 68 -3.54 6.09 8.16
C ALA A 68 -3.55 7.63 8.24
N ALA A 69 -4.74 8.21 8.35
CA ALA A 69 -4.95 9.65 8.58
C ALA A 69 -5.19 10.00 10.06
#